data_AF-A0A1M7DDM4-F1
#
_entry.id   AF-A0A1M7DDM4-F1
#
_cell.length_a   1.000
_cell.length_b   1.000
_cell.length_c   1.000
_cell.angle_alpha   90.00
_cell.angle_beta   90.00
_cell.angle_gamma   90.00
#
_symmetry.space_group_name_H-M   'P 1'
#
loop_
_entity.id
_entity.type
_entity.pdbx_description
1 polymer ?
#
loop_
_entity_poly.entity_id
_entity_poly.type
_entity_poly.pdbx_seq_one_letter_code
_entity_poly.pdbx_strand_id
1 'polypeptide(L)'
;MPVDTPDWFASAQCAVRRAALGPRPEHRGRVKGIGDGVAMISGLRDVRLDEVLRFERGQFGFARVLDPDLIGCMFIDAATRVEAGDAVFGTGEVVSVPVRDALLGRIVDPLGRNQTPSAPVRSYPSHPRPACRCKATGQ
;
A
#
# COMPACT_ATOMS: atom_id res chain seq x y z
N MET A 1 35.62 -4.38 -15.28
CA MET A 1 35.65 -2.91 -15.27
C MET A 1 34.72 -2.45 -14.17
N PRO A 2 35.19 -1.71 -13.15
CA PRO A 2 34.32 -1.27 -12.07
C PRO A 2 33.41 -0.14 -12.58
N VAL A 3 32.12 -0.22 -12.27
CA VAL A 3 31.15 0.87 -12.47
C VAL A 3 31.42 1.90 -11.36
N ASP A 4 32.30 2.86 -11.66
CA ASP A 4 32.37 4.08 -10.88
C ASP A 4 31.08 4.88 -11.15
N THR A 5 30.35 5.15 -10.06
CA THR A 5 28.95 5.54 -10.05
C THR A 5 28.83 7.02 -9.62
N PRO A 6 28.52 7.97 -10.51
CA PRO A 6 28.12 9.33 -10.12
C PRO A 6 26.59 9.54 -10.10
N ASP A 7 25.82 8.66 -10.75
CA ASP A 7 24.39 8.90 -11.01
C ASP A 7 23.51 8.80 -9.77
N TRP A 8 23.93 8.04 -8.75
CA TRP A 8 23.15 7.90 -7.52
C TRP A 8 23.09 9.22 -6.74
N PHE A 9 24.16 10.01 -6.73
CA PHE A 9 24.23 11.26 -5.99
C PHE A 9 23.34 12.33 -6.63
N ALA A 10 23.40 12.46 -7.96
CA ALA A 10 22.50 13.34 -8.70
C ALA A 10 21.03 12.92 -8.53
N SER A 11 20.75 11.60 -8.55
CA SER A 11 19.39 11.07 -8.32
C SER A 11 18.90 11.31 -6.89
N ALA A 12 19.76 11.11 -5.89
CA ALA A 12 19.45 11.34 -4.48
C ALA A 12 19.19 12.84 -4.20
N GLN A 13 20.04 13.73 -4.73
CA GLN A 13 19.81 15.17 -4.64
C GLN A 13 18.49 15.58 -5.29
N CYS A 14 18.16 15.00 -6.45
CA CYS A 14 16.91 15.29 -7.13
C CYS A 14 15.69 14.83 -6.30
N ALA A 15 15.78 13.68 -5.63
CA ALA A 15 14.74 13.16 -4.74
C ALA A 15 14.55 14.05 -3.50
N VAL A 16 15.65 14.44 -2.84
CA VAL A 16 15.60 15.32 -1.66
C VAL A 16 15.02 16.69 -2.00
N ARG A 17 15.46 17.32 -3.11
CA ARG A 17 14.94 18.64 -3.53
C ARG A 17 13.46 18.62 -3.91
N ARG A 18 12.92 17.47 -4.33
CA ARG A 18 11.50 17.30 -4.66
C ARG A 18 10.62 16.86 -3.48
N ALA A 19 11.22 16.50 -2.35
CA ALA A 19 10.45 16.06 -1.20
C ALA A 19 9.59 17.22 -0.67
N ALA A 20 8.27 17.06 -0.72
CA ALA A 20 7.36 17.98 -0.06
C ALA A 20 7.45 17.75 1.46
N LEU A 21 8.22 18.63 2.12
CA LEU A 21 8.40 18.66 3.56
C LEU A 21 7.27 19.48 4.19
N GLY A 22 6.55 18.89 5.14
CA GLY A 22 5.46 19.54 5.87
C GLY A 22 4.70 18.56 6.76
N PRO A 23 4.03 19.02 7.83
CA PRO A 23 3.21 18.15 8.65
C PRO A 23 2.03 17.63 7.83
N ARG A 24 1.80 16.32 7.84
CA ARG A 24 0.61 15.69 7.25
C ARG A 24 -0.24 15.13 8.38
N PRO A 25 -1.56 15.41 8.41
CA PRO A 25 -2.46 14.73 9.32
C PRO A 25 -2.56 13.26 8.87
N GLU A 26 -2.34 12.34 9.81
CA GLU A 26 -2.52 10.89 9.60
C GLU A 26 -3.47 10.35 10.66
N HIS A 27 -4.39 9.46 10.26
CA HIS A 27 -5.25 8.76 11.19
C HIS A 27 -4.47 7.61 11.83
N ARG A 28 -4.53 7.53 13.17
CA ARG A 28 -3.83 6.50 13.95
C ARG A 28 -4.82 5.60 14.68
N GLY A 29 -4.55 4.30 14.65
CA GLY A 29 -5.20 3.27 15.44
C GLY A 29 -4.20 2.46 16.25
N ARG A 30 -4.72 1.47 16.98
CA ARG A 30 -3.92 0.57 17.81
C ARG A 30 -4.36 -0.87 17.66
N VAL A 31 -3.40 -1.78 17.49
CA VAL A 31 -3.67 -3.22 17.43
C VAL A 31 -4.15 -3.71 18.80
N LYS A 32 -5.29 -4.40 18.82
CA LYS A 32 -5.86 -5.08 19.99
C LYS A 32 -5.38 -6.52 20.10
N GLY A 33 -5.27 -7.21 18.97
CA GLY A 33 -4.83 -8.59 18.90
C GLY A 33 -4.66 -9.04 17.47
N ILE A 34 -4.00 -10.18 17.29
CA ILE A 34 -3.74 -10.78 15.98
C ILE A 34 -4.06 -12.26 16.08
N GLY A 35 -4.78 -12.79 15.08
CA GLY A 35 -5.09 -14.21 14.95
C GLY A 35 -5.23 -14.58 13.48
N ASP A 36 -4.66 -15.72 13.08
CA ASP A 36 -4.79 -16.28 11.72
C ASP A 36 -4.51 -15.31 10.56
N GLY A 37 -3.56 -14.39 10.74
CA GLY A 37 -3.22 -13.39 9.73
C GLY A 37 -4.20 -12.22 9.64
N VAL A 38 -5.07 -12.06 10.63
CA VAL A 38 -5.99 -10.92 10.80
C VAL A 38 -5.62 -10.14 12.06
N ALA A 39 -5.39 -8.84 11.92
CA ALA A 39 -5.22 -7.92 13.03
C ALA A 39 -6.54 -7.24 13.36
N MET A 40 -6.88 -7.24 14.64
CA MET A 40 -8.01 -6.50 15.20
C MET A 40 -7.51 -5.15 15.66
N ILE A 41 -8.05 -4.07 15.11
CA ILE A 41 -7.56 -2.70 15.32
C ILE A 41 -8.68 -1.86 15.93
N SER A 42 -8.32 -1.00 16.87
CA SER A 42 -9.21 0.02 17.43
C SER A 42 -8.81 1.41 16.95
N GLY A 43 -9.78 2.32 16.82
CA GLY A 43 -9.57 3.67 16.31
C GLY A 43 -9.87 3.77 14.82
N LEU A 44 -9.07 4.54 14.07
CA LEU A 44 -9.19 4.68 12.60
C LEU A 44 -10.63 4.89 12.08
N ARG A 45 -11.37 5.85 12.66
CA ARG A 45 -12.79 6.07 12.33
C ARG A 45 -13.06 6.39 10.86
N ASP A 46 -12.10 7.01 10.18
CA ASP A 46 -12.23 7.44 8.79
C ASP A 46 -11.67 6.42 7.79
N VAL A 47 -11.34 5.20 8.24
CA VAL A 47 -10.84 4.14 7.37
C VAL A 47 -11.92 3.69 6.39
N ARG A 48 -11.53 3.44 5.16
CA ARG A 48 -12.40 2.90 4.11
C ARG A 48 -12.28 1.40 4.02
N LEU A 49 -13.34 0.78 3.50
CA LEU A 49 -13.30 -0.61 3.11
C LEU A 49 -12.24 -0.80 2.00
N ASP A 50 -11.44 -1.84 2.09
CA ASP A 50 -10.30 -2.11 1.19
C ASP A 50 -9.15 -1.08 1.26
N GLU A 51 -9.13 -0.22 2.28
CA GLU A 51 -8.01 0.71 2.47
C GLU A 51 -6.76 0.01 2.96
N VAL A 52 -5.60 0.41 2.43
CA VAL A 52 -4.30 -0.07 2.87
C VAL A 52 -3.94 0.55 4.21
N LEU A 53 -3.58 -0.31 5.16
CA LEU A 53 -3.12 0.05 6.49
C LEU A 53 -1.62 -0.22 6.62
N ARG A 54 -0.91 0.76 7.17
CA ARG A 54 0.52 0.69 7.45
C ARG A 54 0.73 0.48 8.95
N PHE A 55 1.43 -0.58 9.30
CA PHE A 55 1.81 -0.85 10.68
C PHE A 55 3.14 -0.18 11.03
N GLU A 56 3.34 0.14 12.31
CA GLU A 56 4.56 0.77 12.83
C GLU A 56 5.84 0.03 12.44
N ARG A 57 5.78 -1.30 12.40
CA ARG A 57 6.90 -2.19 12.07
C ARG A 57 7.11 -2.40 10.57
N GLY A 58 6.38 -1.66 9.72
CA GLY A 58 6.54 -1.66 8.26
C GLY A 58 5.72 -2.71 7.51
N GLN A 59 4.86 -3.47 8.21
CA GLN A 59 3.95 -4.41 7.57
C GLN A 59 2.78 -3.65 6.92
N PHE A 60 2.21 -4.25 5.89
CA PHE A 60 1.04 -3.73 5.20
C PHE A 60 -0.10 -4.75 5.25
N GLY A 61 -1.30 -4.23 5.40
CA GLY A 61 -2.54 -4.99 5.28
C GLY A 61 -3.64 -4.12 4.69
N PHE A 62 -4.84 -4.65 4.59
CA PHE A 62 -6.01 -3.89 4.16
C PHE A 62 -7.23 -4.15 5.05
N ALA A 63 -8.04 -3.12 5.23
CA ALA A 63 -9.24 -3.18 6.06
C ALA A 63 -10.35 -3.96 5.36
N ARG A 64 -10.75 -5.09 5.94
CA ARG A 64 -11.78 -5.97 5.40
C ARG A 64 -13.08 -5.94 6.17
N VAL A 65 -12.99 -5.84 7.50
CA VAL A 65 -14.15 -5.79 8.42
C VAL A 65 -14.16 -4.43 9.08
N LEU A 66 -15.31 -3.75 9.08
CA LEU A 66 -15.52 -2.43 9.66
C LEU A 66 -16.68 -2.51 10.65
N ASP A 67 -16.36 -2.67 11.93
CA ASP A 67 -17.32 -2.50 13.03
C ASP A 67 -17.12 -1.11 13.66
N PRO A 68 -18.13 -0.59 14.40
CA PRO A 68 -18.07 0.74 15.01
C PRO A 68 -16.86 0.95 15.93
N ASP A 69 -16.43 -0.10 16.63
CA ASP A 69 -15.36 -0.06 17.62
C ASP A 69 -14.10 -0.81 17.18
N LEU A 70 -14.19 -1.60 16.10
CA LEU A 70 -13.17 -2.57 15.75
C LEU A 70 -13.06 -2.79 14.24
N ILE A 71 -11.83 -2.83 13.76
CA ILE A 71 -11.50 -2.99 12.35
C ILE A 71 -10.69 -4.27 12.19
N GLY A 72 -11.15 -5.15 11.31
CA GLY A 72 -10.40 -6.34 10.91
C GLY A 72 -9.52 -6.03 9.72
N CYS A 73 -8.20 -6.11 9.90
CA CYS A 73 -7.20 -5.92 8.86
C CYS A 73 -6.57 -7.24 8.49
N MET A 74 -6.60 -7.59 7.20
CA MET A 74 -5.89 -8.76 6.69
C MET A 74 -4.49 -8.37 6.26
N PHE A 75 -3.48 -9.13 6.70
CA PHE A 75 -2.10 -8.91 6.27
C PHE A 75 -1.87 -9.41 4.85
N ILE A 76 -1.10 -8.65 4.07
CA ILE A 76 -0.65 -9.09 2.75
C ILE A 76 0.72 -9.77 2.83
N ASP A 77 1.53 -9.36 3.80
CA ASP A 77 2.86 -9.90 4.07
C ASP A 77 2.84 -10.71 5.39
N ALA A 78 3.96 -11.31 5.77
CA ALA A 78 4.07 -12.07 7.00
C ALA A 78 3.71 -11.23 8.25
N ALA A 79 2.67 -11.68 8.97
CA ALA A 79 2.15 -11.02 10.17
C ALA A 79 3.07 -11.16 11.40
N THR A 80 4.11 -11.99 11.34
CA THR A 80 4.91 -12.49 12.47
C THR A 80 5.61 -11.42 13.30
N ARG A 81 5.67 -10.18 12.82
CA ARG A 81 6.37 -9.07 13.50
C ARG A 81 5.44 -8.12 14.25
N VAL A 82 4.15 -8.14 13.99
CA VAL A 82 3.20 -7.18 14.60
C VAL A 82 2.76 -7.69 15.96
N GLU A 83 2.64 -6.80 16.92
CA GLU A 83 2.24 -7.10 18.29
C GLU A 83 1.03 -6.28 18.73
N ALA A 84 0.32 -6.75 19.75
CA ALA A 84 -0.74 -5.97 20.37
C ALA A 84 -0.17 -4.68 20.96
N GLY A 85 -0.84 -3.56 20.70
CA GLY A 85 -0.39 -2.24 21.13
C GLY A 85 0.34 -1.43 20.07
N ASP A 86 0.81 -2.04 18.98
CA ASP A 86 1.49 -1.37 17.86
C ASP A 86 0.57 -0.31 17.22
N ALA A 87 1.18 0.77 16.73
CA ALA A 87 0.46 1.80 15.98
C ALA A 87 0.12 1.32 14.58
N VAL A 88 -1.07 1.69 14.12
CA VAL A 88 -1.52 1.48 12.73
C VAL A 88 -1.94 2.81 12.14
N PHE A 89 -1.59 3.03 10.88
CA PHE A 89 -1.85 4.26 10.15
C PHE A 89 -2.71 3.97 8.93
N GLY A 90 -3.81 4.71 8.79
CA GLY A 90 -4.63 4.71 7.57
C GLY A 90 -3.93 5.50 6.48
N THR A 91 -3.77 4.92 5.30
CA THR A 91 -3.12 5.59 4.16
C THR A 91 -4.10 6.40 3.30
N GLY A 92 -5.40 6.19 3.47
CA GLY A 92 -6.46 6.77 2.62
C GLY A 92 -6.55 6.15 1.22
N GLU A 93 -5.62 5.27 0.87
CA GLU A 93 -5.53 4.64 -0.44
C GLU A 93 -6.17 3.26 -0.39
N VAL A 94 -7.07 3.01 -1.35
CA VAL A 94 -7.65 1.68 -1.55
C VAL A 94 -6.61 0.77 -2.19
N VAL A 95 -6.54 -0.48 -1.73
CA VAL A 95 -5.61 -1.48 -2.26
C VAL A 95 -5.76 -1.56 -3.78
N SER A 96 -4.65 -1.41 -4.47
CA SER A 96 -4.59 -1.42 -5.92
C SER A 96 -3.34 -2.14 -6.39
N VAL A 97 -3.46 -2.76 -7.58
CA VAL A 97 -2.35 -3.46 -8.22
C VAL A 97 -1.93 -2.65 -9.45
N PRO A 98 -0.64 -2.32 -9.60
CA PRO A 98 -0.16 -1.62 -10.79
C PRO A 98 -0.33 -2.50 -12.03
N VAL A 99 -0.83 -1.92 -13.12
CA VAL A 99 -0.99 -2.61 -14.41
C VAL A 99 -0.18 -1.87 -15.49
N ARG A 100 0.74 -2.59 -16.15
CA ARG A 100 1.60 -2.08 -17.24
C ARG A 100 2.14 -3.20 -18.12
N ASP A 101 2.47 -2.86 -19.37
CA ASP A 101 3.23 -3.71 -20.30
C ASP A 101 4.61 -4.10 -19.73
N ALA A 102 5.18 -3.26 -18.85
CA ALA A 102 6.45 -3.52 -18.19
C ALA A 102 6.44 -4.77 -17.27
N LEU A 103 5.26 -5.29 -16.93
CA LEU A 103 5.09 -6.53 -16.16
C LEU A 103 5.08 -7.78 -17.05
N LEU A 104 4.96 -7.63 -18.39
CA LEU A 104 4.95 -8.76 -19.32
C LEU A 104 6.29 -9.53 -19.25
N GLY A 105 6.21 -10.85 -19.12
CA GLY A 105 7.37 -11.74 -19.04
C GLY A 105 8.09 -11.73 -17.68
N ARG A 106 7.50 -11.13 -16.64
CA ARG A 106 8.07 -11.11 -15.29
C ARG A 106 7.25 -11.95 -14.32
N ILE A 107 7.91 -12.38 -13.24
CA ILE A 107 7.26 -13.02 -12.10
C ILE A 107 6.91 -11.90 -11.09
N VAL A 108 5.62 -11.72 -10.85
CA VAL A 108 5.09 -10.69 -9.95
C VAL A 108 4.31 -11.33 -8.81
N ASP A 109 4.33 -10.68 -7.64
CA ASP A 109 3.46 -11.07 -6.53
C ASP A 109 2.02 -10.52 -6.71
N PRO A 110 1.06 -10.91 -5.86
CA PRO A 110 -0.31 -10.41 -5.93
C PRO A 110 -0.48 -8.89 -5.77
N LEU A 111 0.55 -8.19 -5.25
CA LEU A 111 0.58 -6.73 -5.16
C LEU A 111 1.26 -6.08 -6.37
N GLY A 112 1.67 -6.86 -7.37
CA GLY A 112 2.38 -6.39 -8.56
C GLY A 112 3.84 -6.01 -8.29
N ARG A 113 4.42 -6.45 -7.17
CA ARG A 113 5.86 -6.28 -6.90
C ARG A 113 6.64 -7.30 -7.71
N ASN A 114 7.66 -6.84 -8.42
CA ASN A 114 8.55 -7.69 -9.20
C ASN A 114 9.42 -8.56 -8.27
N GLN A 115 9.39 -9.88 -8.47
CA GLN A 115 10.21 -10.85 -7.71
C GLN A 115 11.51 -11.23 -8.45
N THR A 116 11.70 -10.73 -9.67
CA THR A 116 12.89 -10.99 -10.49
C THR A 116 13.99 -9.95 -10.20
N PRO A 117 15.28 -10.34 -10.08
CA PRO A 117 16.42 -9.43 -9.83
C PRO A 117 16.76 -8.44 -10.97
N SER A 118 15.87 -8.28 -11.95
CA SER A 118 15.99 -7.31 -13.04
C SER A 118 15.61 -5.90 -12.57
N ALA A 119 16.00 -4.88 -13.35
CA ALA A 119 15.83 -3.45 -13.06
C ALA A 119 14.42 -3.08 -12.52
N PRO A 120 14.34 -2.07 -11.62
CA PRO A 120 13.09 -1.69 -10.97
C PRO A 120 12.03 -1.24 -11.99
N VAL A 121 10.81 -1.75 -11.82
CA VAL A 121 9.69 -1.41 -12.69
C VAL A 121 9.18 -0.02 -12.32
N ARG A 122 9.22 0.92 -13.27
CA ARG A 122 8.43 2.17 -13.17
C ARG A 122 6.97 1.84 -13.46
N SER A 123 6.17 1.70 -12.42
CA SER A 123 4.72 1.58 -12.51
C SER A 123 4.06 2.96 -12.41
N TYR A 124 2.87 3.10 -13.01
CA TYR A 124 1.96 4.21 -12.77
C TYR A 124 0.81 3.71 -11.88
N PRO A 125 0.08 4.61 -11.20
CA PRO A 125 -1.12 4.25 -10.47
C PRO A 125 -2.13 3.52 -11.36
N SER A 126 -2.78 2.51 -10.80
CA SER A 126 -3.85 1.77 -11.44
C SER A 126 -4.92 2.73 -11.95
N HIS A 127 -5.39 2.54 -13.17
CA HIS A 127 -6.61 3.24 -13.60
C HIS A 127 -7.77 2.73 -12.74
N PRO A 128 -8.49 3.59 -12.00
CA PRO A 128 -9.83 3.22 -11.54
C PRO A 128 -10.62 2.85 -12.80
N ARG A 129 -11.38 1.75 -12.72
CA ARG A 129 -12.20 1.25 -13.84
C ARG A 129 -12.84 2.44 -14.56
N PRO A 130 -12.71 2.58 -15.90
CA PRO A 130 -13.59 3.51 -16.60
C PRO A 130 -15.00 3.09 -16.20
N ALA A 131 -15.76 4.00 -15.57
CA ALA A 131 -17.14 3.74 -15.21
C ALA A 131 -17.79 3.08 -16.42
N CYS A 132 -18.34 1.86 -16.25
CA CYS A 132 -19.09 1.21 -17.30
C CYS A 132 -20.12 2.23 -17.78
N ARG A 133 -19.85 2.83 -18.94
CA ARG A 133 -20.79 3.73 -19.59
C ARG A 133 -21.86 2.78 -20.09
N CYS A 134 -22.83 2.47 -19.22
CA CYS A 134 -24.10 1.90 -19.63
C CYS A 134 -24.56 2.79 -20.78
N LYS A 135 -24.48 2.28 -22.01
CA LYS A 135 -25.25 2.86 -23.09
C LYS A 135 -26.68 2.68 -22.63
N ALA A 136 -27.27 3.75 -22.10
CA ALA A 136 -28.70 3.85 -21.97
C ALA A 136 -29.22 3.75 -23.41
N THR A 137 -29.54 2.54 -23.84
CA THR A 137 -30.36 2.32 -25.01
C THR A 137 -31.76 2.74 -24.58
N GLY A 138 -32.08 4.00 -24.82
CA GLY A 138 -33.37 4.60 -24.57
C GLY A 138 -33.82 5.32 -25.84
N GLN A 139 -34.88 4.75 -26.43
CA GLN A 139 -35.62 5.14 -27.64
C GLN A 139 -34.98 4.82 -28.99
#